data_AF-A0A0Q9PZ08-F1
#
_entry.id   AF-A0A0Q9PZ08-F1
#
_cell.length_a   1.000
_cell.length_b   1.000
_cell.length_c   1.000
_cell.angle_alpha   90.00
_cell.angle_beta   90.00
_cell.angle_gamma   90.00
#
_symmetry.space_group_name_H-M   'P 1'
#
loop_
_entity.id
_entity.type
_entity.pdbx_description
1 polymer ?
#
loop_
_entity_poly.entity_id
_entity_poly.type
_entity_poly.pdbx_seq_one_letter_code
_entity_poly.pdbx_strand_id
1 'polypeptide(L)'
;MEALAVRFRAGHEEALGEVYDRWSALVHTYALRALADTHDAEDVTQQVFVAAWRSRETMTPSPSTFPAWLLGIARHKIADARAARARDVRRIEAVVAATPSDEGVGAEDVMEPDRIVVRQAVDEMAEPRRTIMLLAFWQDLTHADIAASTGLPLGTVKSHLRRGLTQLHRTLEEVRHGSR
;
A
#
# COMPACT_ATOMS: atom_id res chain seq x y z
N MET A 1 -8.00 -13.61 -11.95
CA MET A 1 -6.70 -13.04 -11.51
C MET A 1 -5.55 -13.46 -12.40
N GLU A 2 -5.35 -14.76 -12.64
CA GLU A 2 -4.23 -15.24 -13.48
C GLU A 2 -4.29 -14.71 -14.91
N ALA A 3 -5.46 -14.76 -15.56
CA ALA A 3 -5.66 -14.18 -16.89
C ALA A 3 -5.42 -12.65 -16.96
N LEU A 4 -5.76 -11.91 -15.90
CA LEU A 4 -5.50 -10.47 -15.83
C LEU A 4 -4.00 -10.18 -15.66
N ALA A 5 -3.33 -10.90 -14.75
CA ALA A 5 -1.89 -10.76 -14.53
C ALA A 5 -1.07 -11.12 -15.79
N VAL A 6 -1.49 -12.15 -16.53
CA VAL A 6 -0.87 -12.54 -17.80
C VAL A 6 -1.03 -11.45 -18.85
N ARG A 7 -2.25 -10.92 -19.06
CA ARG A 7 -2.51 -9.82 -20.01
C ARG A 7 -1.74 -8.56 -19.63
N PHE A 8 -1.75 -8.18 -18.34
CA PHE A 8 -1.01 -7.04 -17.83
C PHE A 8 0.49 -7.16 -18.11
N ARG A 9 1.09 -8.33 -17.80
CA ARG A 9 2.50 -8.60 -18.09
C ARG A 9 2.82 -8.52 -19.58
N ALA A 10 1.93 -9.00 -20.43
CA ALA A 10 2.08 -8.97 -21.88
C ALA A 10 1.91 -7.55 -22.48
N GLY A 11 1.51 -6.55 -21.70
CA GLY A 11 1.39 -5.16 -22.16
C GLY A 11 0.06 -4.82 -22.83
N HIS A 12 -0.99 -5.58 -22.52
CA HIS A 12 -2.36 -5.22 -22.91
C HIS A 12 -2.81 -3.97 -22.14
N GLU A 13 -3.08 -2.86 -22.83
CA GLU A 13 -3.43 -1.57 -22.21
C GLU A 13 -4.75 -1.66 -21.43
N GLU A 14 -5.71 -2.43 -21.93
CA GLU A 14 -6.98 -2.69 -21.24
C GLU A 14 -6.78 -3.33 -19.86
N ALA A 15 -5.71 -4.13 -19.70
CA ALA A 15 -5.39 -4.76 -18.43
C ALA A 15 -4.85 -3.76 -17.39
N LEU A 16 -4.28 -2.62 -17.80
CA LEU A 16 -3.87 -1.56 -16.87
C LEU A 16 -5.08 -0.90 -16.22
N GLY A 17 -6.11 -0.56 -17.02
CA GLY A 17 -7.37 -0.01 -16.51
C GLY A 17 -8.04 -0.97 -15.53
N GLU A 18 -8.17 -2.25 -15.91
CA GLU A 18 -8.72 -3.28 -15.02
C GLU A 18 -7.91 -3.41 -13.72
N VAL A 19 -6.57 -3.40 -13.78
CA VAL A 19 -5.71 -3.45 -12.60
C VAL A 19 -5.90 -2.21 -11.72
N TYR A 20 -5.97 -1.02 -12.32
CA TYR A 20 -6.19 0.21 -11.59
C TYR A 20 -7.53 0.20 -10.85
N ASP A 21 -8.61 -0.14 -11.56
CA ASP A 21 -9.95 -0.21 -10.98
C ASP A 21 -10.02 -1.19 -9.81
N ARG A 22 -9.26 -2.29 -9.91
CA ARG A 22 -9.26 -3.37 -8.91
C ARG A 22 -8.45 -3.03 -7.66
N TRP A 23 -7.30 -2.36 -7.82
CA TRP A 23 -6.28 -2.25 -6.78
C TRP A 23 -6.03 -0.84 -6.26
N SER A 24 -6.52 0.20 -6.94
CA SER A 24 -6.28 1.61 -6.58
C SER A 24 -6.70 1.93 -5.16
N ALA A 25 -7.88 1.50 -4.73
CA ALA A 25 -8.38 1.70 -3.36
C ALA A 25 -7.43 1.14 -2.27
N LEU A 26 -6.91 -0.07 -2.48
CA LEU A 26 -5.98 -0.69 -1.52
C LEU A 26 -4.64 0.05 -1.48
N VAL A 27 -4.11 0.43 -2.65
CA VAL A 27 -2.86 1.18 -2.77
C VAL A 27 -3.00 2.57 -2.14
N HIS A 28 -4.09 3.27 -2.44
CA HIS A 28 -4.41 4.58 -1.87
C HIS A 28 -4.53 4.51 -0.36
N THR A 29 -5.31 3.55 0.16
CA THR A 29 -5.44 3.34 1.61
C THR A 29 -4.08 3.09 2.28
N TYR A 30 -3.21 2.30 1.64
CA TYR A 30 -1.86 2.04 2.15
C TYR A 30 -1.00 3.31 2.15
N ALA A 31 -1.02 4.09 1.07
CA ALA A 31 -0.28 5.34 0.94
C ALA A 31 -0.78 6.42 1.92
N LEU A 32 -2.09 6.65 1.97
CA LEU A 32 -2.73 7.61 2.87
C LEU A 32 -2.41 7.30 4.32
N ARG A 33 -2.47 6.02 4.70
CA ARG A 33 -2.09 5.60 6.06
C ARG A 33 -0.62 5.83 6.37
N ALA A 34 0.26 5.69 5.38
CA ALA A 34 1.68 5.82 5.57
C ALA A 34 2.17 7.28 5.55
N LEU A 35 1.47 8.16 4.82
CA LEU A 35 1.87 9.55 4.57
C LEU A 35 1.03 10.57 5.35
N ALA A 36 -0.18 10.19 5.76
CA ALA A 36 -1.14 11.07 6.46
C ALA A 36 -1.44 12.37 5.70
N ASP A 37 -1.35 12.33 4.37
CA ASP A 37 -1.54 13.46 3.47
C ASP A 37 -2.23 12.93 2.19
N THR A 38 -3.41 13.45 1.88
CA THR A 38 -4.23 12.97 0.75
C THR A 38 -3.56 13.24 -0.59
N HIS A 39 -2.90 14.39 -0.74
CA HIS A 39 -2.25 14.72 -2.00
C HIS A 39 -1.04 13.82 -2.27
N ASP A 40 -0.20 13.62 -1.25
CA ASP A 40 0.94 12.69 -1.35
C ASP A 40 0.44 11.25 -1.61
N ALA A 41 -0.69 10.84 -1.02
CA ALA A 41 -1.28 9.52 -1.22
C ALA A 41 -1.80 9.30 -2.63
N GLU A 42 -2.50 10.28 -3.21
CA GLU A 42 -2.97 10.27 -4.59
C GLU A 42 -1.79 10.18 -5.58
N ASP A 43 -0.77 11.02 -5.40
CA ASP A 43 0.42 11.03 -6.25
C ASP A 43 1.18 9.70 -6.17
N VAL A 44 1.43 9.21 -4.95
CA VAL A 44 2.05 7.88 -4.76
C VAL A 44 1.23 6.78 -5.42
N THR A 45 -0.11 6.82 -5.32
CA THR A 45 -0.98 5.84 -5.97
C THR A 45 -0.77 5.85 -7.48
N GLN A 46 -0.78 7.02 -8.11
CA GLN A 46 -0.52 7.14 -9.56
C GLN A 46 0.88 6.64 -9.92
N GLN A 47 1.90 7.04 -9.17
CA GLN A 47 3.28 6.60 -9.39
C GLN A 47 3.46 5.09 -9.28
N VAL A 48 2.71 4.43 -8.39
CA VAL A 48 2.72 2.97 -8.25
C VAL A 48 2.24 2.30 -9.52
N PHE A 49 1.12 2.73 -10.09
CA PHE A 49 0.61 2.12 -11.32
C PHE A 49 1.48 2.42 -12.55
N VAL A 50 2.07 3.62 -12.63
CA VAL A 50 3.08 3.93 -13.66
C VAL A 50 4.31 3.04 -13.52
N ALA A 51 4.84 2.88 -12.31
CA ALA A 51 5.98 2.01 -12.05
C ALA A 51 5.66 0.54 -12.31
N ALA A 52 4.46 0.08 -11.94
CA ALA A 52 3.98 -1.26 -12.23
C ALA A 52 3.93 -1.50 -13.74
N TRP A 53 3.37 -0.58 -14.52
CA TRP A 53 3.33 -0.71 -15.98
C TRP A 53 4.73 -0.80 -16.61
N ARG A 54 5.65 0.06 -16.17
CA ARG A 54 7.05 0.07 -16.65
C ARG A 54 7.82 -1.20 -16.27
N SER A 55 7.48 -1.83 -15.15
CA SER A 55 8.15 -3.03 -14.64
C SER A 55 7.36 -4.33 -14.84
N ARG A 56 6.27 -4.30 -15.61
CA ARG A 56 5.31 -5.40 -15.78
C ARG A 56 5.94 -6.73 -16.18
N GLU A 57 7.05 -6.71 -16.91
CA GLU A 57 7.75 -7.93 -17.37
C GLU A 57 8.39 -8.73 -16.22
N THR A 58 8.74 -8.05 -15.13
CA THR A 58 9.34 -8.63 -13.91
C THR A 58 8.33 -9.36 -13.02
N MET A 59 7.05 -9.20 -13.31
CA MET A 59 5.92 -9.71 -12.56
C MET A 59 5.78 -11.23 -12.83
N THR A 60 5.79 -12.09 -11.80
CA THR A 60 5.51 -13.55 -11.93
C THR A 60 4.01 -13.90 -11.86
N PRO A 61 3.33 -14.21 -12.98
CA PRO A 61 1.87 -14.23 -13.06
C PRO A 61 1.30 -15.34 -12.18
N SER A 62 0.77 -14.96 -11.02
CA SER A 62 0.08 -15.83 -10.08
C SER A 62 -0.96 -15.01 -9.33
N PRO A 63 -2.16 -15.56 -9.07
CA PRO A 63 -3.20 -14.88 -8.29
C PRO A 63 -2.71 -14.37 -6.93
N SER A 64 -1.74 -15.06 -6.34
CA SER A 64 -1.20 -14.72 -5.03
C SER A 64 -0.03 -13.74 -5.10
N THR A 65 0.71 -13.68 -6.20
CA THR A 65 1.96 -12.90 -6.29
C THR A 65 1.72 -11.48 -6.78
N PHE A 66 0.71 -11.25 -7.62
CA PHE A 66 0.37 -9.92 -8.13
C PHE A 66 0.15 -8.87 -7.01
N PRO A 67 -0.67 -9.13 -5.97
CA PRO A 67 -0.95 -8.13 -4.94
C PRO A 67 0.29 -7.78 -4.12
N ALA A 68 1.10 -8.80 -3.79
CA ALA A 68 2.34 -8.63 -3.04
C ALA A 68 3.40 -7.86 -3.84
N TRP A 69 3.47 -8.10 -5.15
CA TRP A 69 4.35 -7.36 -6.04
C TRP A 69 3.96 -5.88 -6.14
N LEU A 70 2.66 -5.60 -6.33
CA LEU A 70 2.15 -4.23 -6.42
C LEU A 70 2.38 -3.44 -5.12
N LEU A 71 2.12 -4.04 -3.95
CA LEU A 71 2.42 -3.38 -2.67
C LEU A 71 3.92 -3.25 -2.39
N GLY A 72 4.74 -4.15 -2.93
CA GLY A 72 6.18 -3.97 -2.94
C GLY A 72 6.57 -2.65 -3.62
N ILE A 73 5.99 -2.35 -4.77
CA ILE A 73 6.19 -1.08 -5.47
C ILE A 73 5.66 0.09 -4.61
N ALA A 74 4.46 -0.04 -4.04
CA ALA A 74 3.88 0.99 -3.18
C ALA A 74 4.77 1.34 -1.98
N ARG A 75 5.34 0.34 -1.31
CA ARG A 75 6.27 0.57 -0.18
C ARG A 75 7.48 1.40 -0.61
N HIS A 76 8.07 1.11 -1.76
CA HIS A 76 9.20 1.90 -2.27
C HIS A 76 8.78 3.35 -2.56
N LYS A 77 7.62 3.56 -3.18
CA LYS A 77 7.11 4.92 -3.47
C LYS A 77 6.77 5.72 -2.23
N ILE A 78 6.20 5.09 -1.22
CA ILE A 78 5.97 5.69 0.10
C ILE A 78 7.31 6.09 0.75
N ALA A 79 8.32 5.22 0.69
CA ALA A 79 9.64 5.53 1.23
C ALA A 79 10.30 6.72 0.51
N ASP A 80 10.19 6.76 -0.83
CA ASP A 80 10.67 7.87 -1.65
C ASP A 80 9.98 9.20 -1.26
N ALA A 81 8.66 9.19 -1.12
CA ALA A 81 7.86 10.37 -0.73
C ALA A 81 8.24 10.88 0.66
N ARG A 82 8.38 9.99 1.65
CA ARG A 82 8.86 10.37 2.99
C ARG A 82 10.25 10.96 2.97
N ALA A 83 11.15 10.39 2.17
CA ALA A 83 12.50 10.91 2.03
C ALA A 83 12.51 12.29 1.36
N ALA A 84 11.61 12.55 0.40
CA ALA A 84 11.42 13.87 -0.20
C ALA A 84 10.92 14.89 0.83
N ARG A 85 9.84 14.56 1.57
CA ARG A 85 9.29 15.42 2.62
C ARG A 85 10.32 15.77 3.69
N ALA A 86 11.12 14.81 4.13
CA ALA A 86 12.18 15.04 5.09
C ALA A 86 13.27 16.00 4.56
N ARG A 87 13.58 15.97 3.26
CA ARG A 87 14.51 16.93 2.63
C ARG A 87 13.90 18.33 2.53
N ASP A 88 12.62 18.42 2.23
CA ASP A 88 11.93 19.71 2.10
C ASP A 88 11.79 20.40 3.46
N VAL A 89 11.42 19.67 4.51
CA VAL A 89 11.42 20.19 5.89
C VAL A 89 12.82 20.72 6.27
N ARG A 90 13.89 19.95 6.03
CA ARG A 90 15.26 20.40 6.30
C ARG A 90 15.65 21.65 5.50
N ARG A 91 15.18 21.77 4.25
CA ARG A 91 15.43 22.95 3.42
C ARG A 91 14.66 24.16 3.97
N ILE A 92 13.41 23.98 4.37
CA ILE A 92 12.59 25.02 4.99
C ILE A 92 13.23 25.45 6.31
N GLU A 93 13.62 24.53 7.20
CA GLU A 93 14.33 24.84 8.45
C GLU A 93 15.64 25.60 8.21
N ALA A 94 16.39 25.25 7.17
CA ALA A 94 17.60 25.98 6.78
C ALA A 94 17.33 27.41 6.26
N VAL A 95 16.11 27.67 5.74
CA VAL A 95 15.66 28.99 5.29
C VAL A 95 14.97 29.79 6.42
N VAL A 96 14.30 29.10 7.34
CA VAL A 96 13.47 29.65 8.44
C VAL A 96 14.28 29.98 9.70
N ALA A 97 15.61 29.78 9.70
CA ALA A 97 16.53 30.25 10.75
C ALA A 97 16.54 31.79 11.01
N ALA A 98 15.53 32.53 10.54
CA ALA A 98 15.31 33.95 10.78
C ALA A 98 13.99 34.32 11.53
N THR A 99 13.02 33.43 11.78
CA THR A 99 11.84 33.75 12.64
C THR A 99 11.10 32.47 13.06
N PRO A 100 10.62 32.33 14.33
CA PRO A 100 9.82 31.19 14.72
C PRO A 100 8.36 31.37 14.30
N SER A 101 7.77 30.38 13.64
CA SER A 101 6.32 30.19 13.62
C SER A 101 6.02 28.72 13.88
N ASP A 102 5.30 28.53 14.99
CA ASP A 102 4.54 27.34 15.36
C ASP A 102 3.37 27.20 14.36
N GLU A 103 3.11 25.98 13.89
CA GLU A 103 1.78 25.52 13.47
C GLU A 103 1.86 24.05 13.01
N GLY A 104 1.49 23.16 13.93
CA GLY A 104 1.03 21.83 13.57
C GLY A 104 -0.31 21.94 12.85
N VAL A 105 -0.45 21.25 11.73
CA VAL A 105 -1.73 21.06 11.06
C VAL A 105 -2.07 19.58 11.16
N GLY A 106 -2.90 19.26 12.14
CA GLY A 106 -3.61 17.98 12.18
C GLY A 106 -4.56 17.94 10.99
N ALA A 107 -4.35 17.00 10.08
CA ALA A 107 -5.33 16.69 9.07
C ALA A 107 -6.59 16.16 9.76
N GLU A 108 -7.70 16.85 9.48
CA GLU A 108 -9.04 16.49 9.93
C GLU A 108 -9.35 15.06 9.44
N ASP A 109 -9.44 14.11 10.38
CA ASP A 109 -9.54 12.67 10.13
C ASP A 109 -10.96 12.32 9.66
N VAL A 110 -11.33 12.76 8.45
CA VAL A 110 -12.44 12.14 7.72
C VAL A 110 -11.94 10.77 7.30
N MET A 111 -12.22 9.76 8.13
CA MET A 111 -11.83 8.40 7.82
C MET A 111 -12.52 7.93 6.54
N GLU A 112 -11.73 7.79 5.46
CA GLU A 112 -12.23 7.28 4.19
C GLU A 112 -12.86 5.89 4.36
N PRO A 113 -13.98 5.59 3.68
CA PRO A 113 -14.67 4.30 3.77
C PRO A 113 -13.75 3.10 3.53
N ASP A 114 -12.84 3.21 2.55
CA ASP A 114 -11.90 2.14 2.22
C ASP A 114 -10.92 1.84 3.36
N ARG A 115 -10.49 2.87 4.10
CA ARG A 115 -9.63 2.69 5.29
C ARG A 115 -10.34 1.93 6.40
N ILE A 116 -11.64 2.19 6.62
CA ILE A 116 -12.46 1.47 7.59
C ILE A 116 -12.58 0.00 7.20
N VAL A 117 -12.92 -0.26 5.93
CA VAL A 117 -13.10 -1.61 5.40
C VAL A 117 -11.80 -2.41 5.48
N VAL A 118 -10.66 -1.82 5.11
CA VAL A 118 -9.35 -2.48 5.25
C VAL A 118 -9.06 -2.82 6.70
N ARG A 119 -9.33 -1.90 7.64
CA ARG A 119 -9.10 -2.18 9.07
C ARG A 119 -9.94 -3.35 9.56
N GLN A 120 -11.24 -3.34 9.29
CA GLN A 120 -12.16 -4.40 9.69
C GLN A 120 -11.75 -5.75 9.09
N ALA A 121 -11.44 -5.77 7.79
CA ALA A 121 -11.01 -6.97 7.09
C ALA A 121 -9.71 -7.57 7.64
N VAL A 122 -8.77 -6.74 8.12
CA VAL A 122 -7.58 -7.23 8.85
C VAL A 122 -7.96 -7.77 10.22
N ASP A 123 -8.85 -7.10 10.94
CA ASP A 123 -9.25 -7.49 12.29
C ASP A 123 -9.99 -8.84 12.34
N GLU A 124 -10.64 -9.24 11.24
CA GLU A 124 -11.30 -10.54 11.08
C GLU A 124 -10.35 -11.69 10.69
N MET A 125 -9.07 -11.42 10.42
CA MET A 125 -8.13 -12.47 10.05
C MET A 125 -7.72 -13.34 11.25
N ALA A 126 -7.54 -14.64 11.02
CA ALA A 126 -7.00 -15.54 12.03
C ALA A 126 -5.49 -15.30 12.26
N GLU A 127 -5.04 -15.49 13.50
CA GLU A 127 -3.61 -15.48 13.83
C GLU A 127 -2.84 -16.63 13.14
N PRO A 128 -1.55 -16.47 12.83
CA PRO A 128 -0.70 -15.27 13.05
C PRO A 128 -0.88 -14.18 11.97
N ARG A 129 -1.81 -14.36 11.02
CA ARG A 129 -1.93 -13.49 9.84
C ARG A 129 -2.35 -12.07 10.21
N ARG A 130 -3.31 -11.93 11.12
CA ARG A 130 -3.76 -10.62 11.61
C ARG A 130 -2.60 -9.81 12.16
N THR A 131 -1.84 -10.36 13.10
CA THR A 131 -0.66 -9.69 13.67
C THR A 131 0.33 -9.26 12.58
N ILE A 132 0.66 -10.16 11.65
CA ILE A 132 1.58 -9.87 10.54
C ILE A 132 1.07 -8.72 9.66
N MET A 133 -0.22 -8.72 9.31
CA MET A 133 -0.85 -7.68 8.50
C MET A 133 -0.87 -6.33 9.25
N LEU A 134 -1.17 -6.36 10.56
CA LEU A 134 -1.13 -5.16 11.40
C LEU A 134 0.26 -4.55 11.46
N LEU A 135 1.30 -5.36 11.66
CA LEU A 135 2.68 -4.87 11.69
C LEU A 135 3.11 -4.27 10.34
N ALA A 136 2.70 -4.88 9.22
CA ALA A 136 3.02 -4.36 7.90
C ALA A 136 2.27 -3.05 7.55
N PHE A 137 0.98 -2.95 7.87
CA PHE A 137 0.14 -1.81 7.46
C PHE A 137 0.04 -0.69 8.50
N TRP A 138 0.13 -1.00 9.80
CA TRP A 138 0.01 -0.01 10.88
C TRP A 138 1.35 0.41 11.46
N GLN A 139 2.35 -0.47 11.46
CA GLN A 139 3.69 -0.18 12.00
C GLN A 139 4.75 -0.05 10.91
N ASP A 140 4.36 -0.23 9.63
CA ASP A 140 5.22 -0.14 8.44
C ASP A 140 6.50 -0.99 8.49
N LEU A 141 6.47 -2.08 9.27
CA LEU A 141 7.63 -2.94 9.45
C LEU A 141 7.95 -3.71 8.17
N THR A 142 9.25 -3.88 7.88
CA THR A 142 9.66 -4.74 6.76
C THR A 142 9.35 -6.20 7.06
N HIS A 143 9.35 -7.05 6.03
CA HIS A 143 9.20 -8.50 6.24
C HIS A 143 10.26 -9.08 7.19
N ALA A 144 11.48 -8.52 7.20
CA ALA A 144 12.55 -8.93 8.09
C ALA A 144 12.29 -8.48 9.54
N ASP A 145 11.84 -7.23 9.73
CA ASP A 145 11.48 -6.71 11.06
C ASP A 145 10.28 -7.46 11.66
N ILE A 146 9.30 -7.83 10.83
CA ILE A 146 8.17 -8.66 11.26
C ILE A 146 8.66 -10.06 11.67
N ALA A 147 9.56 -10.68 10.89
CA ALA A 147 10.13 -11.98 11.24
C ALA A 147 10.90 -11.91 12.56
N ALA A 148 11.70 -10.86 12.76
CA ALA A 148 12.45 -10.64 13.99
C ALA A 148 11.54 -10.40 15.21
N SER A 149 10.50 -9.57 15.06
CA SER A 149 9.57 -9.23 16.16
C SER A 149 8.62 -10.37 16.54
N THR A 150 8.21 -11.20 15.58
CA THR A 150 7.27 -12.30 15.82
C THR A 150 7.95 -13.65 16.08
N GLY A 151 9.25 -13.76 15.80
CA GLY A 151 10.00 -15.03 15.85
C GLY A 151 9.63 -16.01 14.72
N LEU A 152 8.78 -15.62 13.77
CA LEU A 152 8.36 -16.47 12.66
C LEU A 152 9.41 -16.48 11.54
N PRO A 153 9.58 -17.60 10.81
CA PRO A 153 10.46 -17.64 9.64
C PRO A 153 10.05 -16.60 8.58
N LEU A 154 11.03 -15.96 7.93
CA LEU A 154 10.78 -14.95 6.88
C LEU A 154 9.86 -15.48 5.75
N GLY A 155 10.03 -16.74 5.35
CA GLY A 155 9.14 -17.40 4.38
C GLY A 155 7.69 -17.50 4.86
N THR A 156 7.50 -17.79 6.15
CA THR A 156 6.18 -17.81 6.80
C THR A 156 5.54 -16.44 6.77
N VAL A 157 6.27 -15.39 7.18
CA VAL A 157 5.81 -13.98 7.12
C VAL A 157 5.37 -13.60 5.70
N LYS A 158 6.23 -13.83 4.70
CA LYS A 158 5.91 -13.56 3.28
C LYS A 158 4.66 -14.31 2.83
N SER A 159 4.51 -15.58 3.20
CA SER A 159 3.35 -16.38 2.82
C SER A 159 2.05 -15.88 3.48
N HIS A 160 2.10 -15.43 4.73
CA HIS A 160 0.95 -14.85 5.44
C HIS A 160 0.55 -13.50 4.86
N LEU A 161 1.51 -12.61 4.59
CA LEU A 161 1.24 -11.33 3.91
C LEU A 161 0.59 -11.56 2.55
N ARG A 162 1.15 -12.46 1.75
CA ARG A 162 0.59 -12.81 0.44
C ARG A 162 -0.88 -13.23 0.53
N ARG A 163 -1.19 -14.13 1.47
CA ARG A 163 -2.57 -14.62 1.68
C ARG A 163 -3.48 -13.55 2.29
N GLY A 164 -2.97 -12.70 3.18
CA GLY A 164 -3.71 -11.59 3.77
C GLY A 164 -4.08 -10.53 2.75
N LEU A 165 -3.15 -10.17 1.87
CA LEU A 165 -3.42 -9.24 0.76
C LEU A 165 -4.48 -9.77 -0.20
N THR A 166 -4.42 -11.07 -0.52
CA THR A 166 -5.44 -11.71 -1.35
C THR A 166 -6.83 -11.66 -0.68
N GLN A 167 -6.88 -11.79 0.64
CA GLN A 167 -8.12 -11.70 1.41
C GLN A 167 -8.66 -10.26 1.47
N LEU A 168 -7.82 -9.27 1.78
CA LEU A 168 -8.22 -7.85 1.79
C LEU A 168 -8.80 -7.42 0.47
N HIS A 169 -8.14 -7.82 -0.60
CA HIS A 169 -8.57 -7.56 -1.95
C HIS A 169 -10.00 -8.04 -2.21
N ARG A 170 -10.29 -9.30 -1.85
CA ARG A 170 -11.61 -9.88 -2.02
C ARG A 170 -12.67 -9.12 -1.21
N THR A 171 -12.37 -8.76 0.04
CA THR A 171 -13.31 -8.01 0.89
C THR A 171 -13.60 -6.62 0.32
N LEU A 172 -12.58 -5.91 -0.19
CA LEU A 172 -12.79 -4.62 -0.85
C LEU A 172 -13.62 -4.74 -2.13
N GLU A 173 -13.44 -5.81 -2.90
CA GLU A 173 -14.32 -6.07 -4.05
C GLU A 173 -15.76 -6.31 -3.61
N GLU A 174 -15.99 -7.17 -2.63
CA GLU A 174 -17.34 -7.49 -2.12
C GLU A 174 -18.08 -6.22 -1.67
N VAL A 175 -17.41 -5.33 -0.91
CA VAL A 175 -18.00 -4.07 -0.45
C VAL A 175 -18.34 -3.13 -1.62
N ARG A 176 -17.46 -3.02 -2.61
CA ARG A 176 -17.68 -2.16 -3.79
C ARG A 176 -18.79 -2.67 -4.71
N HIS A 177 -18.96 -3.98 -4.83
CA HIS A 177 -20.02 -4.60 -5.62
C HIS A 177 -21.36 -4.65 -4.88
N GLY A 178 -21.36 -4.73 -3.55
CA GLY A 178 -22.58 -4.69 -2.73
C GLY A 178 -23.15 -3.28 -2.49
N SER A 179 -22.41 -2.23 -2.84
CA SER A 179 -22.86 -0.83 -2.80
C SER A 179 -23.42 -0.30 -4.12
N ARG A 180 -23.61 -1.18 -5.13
CA ARG A 180 -24.28 -0.89 -6.42
C ARG A 180 -25.61 -1.61 -6.49
#